data_AF-A0A928AAP4-F1
#
_entry.id   AF-A0A928AAP4-F1
#
_cell.length_a   1.000
_cell.length_b   1.000
_cell.length_c   1.000
_cell.angle_alpha   90.00
_cell.angle_beta   90.00
_cell.angle_gamma   90.00
#
_symmetry.space_group_name_H-M   'P 1'
#
loop_
_entity.id
_entity.type
_entity.pdbx_description
1 polymer ?
#
loop_
_entity_poly.entity_id
_entity_poly.type
_entity_poly.pdbx_seq_one_letter_code
_entity_poly.pdbx_strand_id
1 'polypeptide(L)'
;MITSNLRILLIIFSLILFLMVLRLIANKKIPIKYSLIWLLVSVLIFVVGAFPKFVSFFTTKIGFETTSNLVIGIILTLLLFITLILTVIVADQKKKIKLLIQETSIIKSRIEEEKNEKSR
;
A
#
# COMPACT_ATOMS: atom_id res chain seq x y z
N MET A 1 -29.33 6.32 2.20
CA MET A 1 -28.57 7.06 3.25
C MET A 1 -27.53 6.11 3.83
N ILE A 2 -26.31 6.58 4.11
CA ILE A 2 -25.36 5.80 4.94
C ILE A 2 -25.98 5.67 6.33
N THR A 3 -26.09 4.45 6.85
CA THR A 3 -26.53 4.23 8.23
C THR A 3 -25.51 4.84 9.20
N SER A 4 -25.98 5.47 10.28
CA SER A 4 -25.10 6.11 11.27
C SER A 4 -24.01 5.17 11.80
N ASN A 5 -24.32 3.87 11.86
CA ASN A 5 -23.38 2.81 12.25
C ASN A 5 -22.19 2.69 11.29
N LEU A 6 -22.43 2.66 9.98
CA LEU A 6 -21.36 2.58 8.97
C LEU A 6 -20.48 3.84 9.01
N ARG A 7 -21.08 5.00 9.27
CA ARG A 7 -20.36 6.27 9.39
C ARG A 7 -19.35 6.25 10.54
N ILE A 8 -19.82 5.85 11.73
CA ILE A 8 -18.99 5.74 12.93
C ILE A 8 -17.86 4.74 12.69
N LEU A 9 -18.16 3.59 12.08
CA LEU A 9 -17.18 2.56 11.76
C LEU A 9 -16.06 3.11 10.84
N LEU A 10 -16.42 3.80 9.75
CA LEU A 10 -15.45 4.37 8.81
C LEU A 10 -14.54 5.41 9.48
N ILE A 11 -15.10 6.27 10.32
CA ILE A 11 -14.34 7.30 11.03
C ILE A 11 -13.36 6.64 12.00
N ILE A 12 -13.82 5.71 12.85
CA ILE A 12 -12.96 5.00 13.80
C ILE A 12 -11.87 4.23 13.06
N PHE A 13 -12.23 3.51 11.99
CA PHE A 13 -11.28 2.74 11.19
C PHE A 13 -10.22 3.65 10.55
N SER A 14 -10.63 4.78 9.97
CA SER A 14 -9.69 5.74 9.36
C SER A 14 -8.71 6.31 10.37
N LEU A 15 -9.16 6.62 11.59
CA LEU A 15 -8.33 7.17 12.66
C LEU A 15 -7.33 6.13 13.20
N ILE A 16 -7.77 4.89 13.39
CA ILE A 16 -6.90 3.78 13.77
C ILE A 16 -5.82 3.56 12.69
N LEU A 17 -6.23 3.53 11.41
CA LEU A 17 -5.32 3.36 10.30
C LEU A 17 -4.31 4.51 10.23
N PHE A 18 -4.75 5.75 10.40
CA PHE A 18 -3.89 6.93 10.46
C PHE A 18 -2.82 6.81 11.55
N LEU A 19 -3.26 6.52 12.79
CA LEU A 19 -2.36 6.38 13.94
C LEU A 19 -1.40 5.21 13.77
N MET A 20 -1.85 4.09 13.20
CA MET A 20 -1.01 2.93 12.92
C MET A 20 0.09 3.29 11.92
N VAL A 21 -0.24 4.01 10.84
CA VAL A 21 0.72 4.47 9.83
C VAL A 21 1.72 5.44 10.44
N LEU A 22 1.26 6.40 11.25
CA LEU A 22 2.15 7.32 11.97
C LEU A 22 3.11 6.57 12.90
N ARG A 23 2.65 5.57 13.65
CA ARG A 23 3.52 4.73 14.48
C ARG A 23 4.54 3.95 13.66
N LEU A 24 4.15 3.46 12.48
CA LEU A 24 5.06 2.73 11.58
C LEU A 24 6.16 3.64 11.01
N ILE A 25 5.83 4.90 10.69
CA ILE A 25 6.79 5.93 10.30
C ILE A 25 7.72 6.27 11.47
N ALA A 26 7.16 6.53 12.65
CA ALA A 26 7.92 6.89 13.85
C ALA A 26 8.94 5.80 14.25
N ASN A 27 8.56 4.53 14.09
CA ASN A 27 9.43 3.39 14.38
C ASN A 27 10.42 3.07 13.23
N LYS A 28 10.53 3.92 12.20
CA LYS A 28 11.39 3.74 11.00
C LYS A 28 11.21 2.39 10.29
N LYS A 29 10.07 1.70 10.50
CA LYS A 29 9.81 0.37 9.93
C LYS A 29 9.44 0.45 8.44
N ILE A 30 8.94 1.60 7.98
CA ILE A 30 8.54 1.82 6.60
C ILE A 30 9.20 3.10 6.06
N PRO A 31 9.81 3.06 4.87
CA PRO A 31 10.29 4.27 4.18
C PRO A 31 9.13 5.24 3.91
N ILE A 32 9.34 6.54 4.15
CA ILE A 32 8.32 7.61 4.02
C ILE A 32 7.55 7.56 2.68
N LYS A 33 8.23 7.19 1.60
CA LYS A 33 7.63 7.03 0.26
C LYS A 33 6.43 6.07 0.27
N TYR A 34 6.53 4.95 1.00
CA TYR A 34 5.48 3.94 1.04
C TYR A 34 4.40 4.25 2.08
N SER A 35 4.69 5.07 3.08
CA SER A 35 3.66 5.49 4.04
C SER A 35 2.75 6.58 3.47
N LEU A 36 3.21 7.36 2.48
CA LEU A 36 2.40 8.37 1.79
C LEU A 36 1.10 7.79 1.21
N ILE A 37 1.16 6.61 0.57
CA ILE A 37 -0.03 5.96 0.00
C ILE A 37 -1.05 5.64 1.09
N TRP A 38 -0.59 5.15 2.24
CA TRP A 38 -1.44 4.74 3.35
C TRP A 38 -2.03 5.94 4.09
N LEU A 39 -1.27 7.04 4.22
CA LEU A 39 -1.78 8.31 4.74
C LEU A 39 -2.87 8.87 3.82
N LEU A 40 -2.65 8.87 2.50
CA LEU A 40 -3.64 9.32 1.52
C LEU A 40 -4.93 8.49 1.62
N VAL A 41 -4.81 7.16 1.71
CA VAL A 41 -5.96 6.25 1.86
C VAL A 41 -6.72 6.51 3.15
N SER A 42 -6.02 6.70 4.28
CA SER A 42 -6.65 7.06 5.55
C SER A 42 -7.49 8.32 5.43
N VAL A 43 -6.95 9.37 4.80
CA VAL A 43 -7.65 10.64 4.58
C VAL A 43 -8.85 10.44 3.66
N LEU A 44 -8.72 9.68 2.58
CA LEU A 44 -9.84 9.39 1.68
C LEU A 44 -10.99 8.67 2.40
N ILE A 45 -10.69 7.65 3.22
CA ILE A 45 -11.70 6.93 4.01
C ILE A 45 -12.36 7.87 5.02
N PHE A 46 -11.58 8.73 5.68
CA PHE A 46 -12.11 9.73 6.61
C PHE A 46 -13.08 10.69 5.91
N VAL A 47 -12.74 11.21 4.73
CA VAL A 47 -13.60 12.10 3.93
C VAL A 47 -14.91 11.42 3.55
N VAL A 48 -14.86 10.14 3.14
CA VAL A 48 -16.06 9.35 2.81
C VAL A 48 -16.99 9.20 4.02
N GLY A 49 -16.45 8.97 5.22
CA GLY A 49 -17.24 8.91 6.46
C GLY A 49 -17.72 10.28 6.96
N ALA A 50 -16.89 11.31 6.86
CA ALA A 50 -17.20 12.65 7.35
C ALA A 50 -18.27 13.35 6.48
N PHE A 51 -18.23 13.16 5.15
CA PHE A 51 -19.06 13.87 4.17
C PHE A 51 -19.98 12.92 3.37
N PRO A 52 -21.02 12.32 3.99
CA PRO A 52 -21.91 11.39 3.31
C PRO A 52 -22.70 12.02 2.17
N LYS A 53 -23.00 13.33 2.24
CA LYS A 53 -23.70 14.07 1.16
C LYS A 53 -22.92 14.04 -0.15
N PHE A 54 -21.59 14.15 -0.10
CA PHE A 54 -20.74 14.07 -1.28
C PHE A 54 -20.81 12.67 -1.90
N VAL A 55 -20.70 11.63 -1.08
CA VAL A 55 -20.77 10.23 -1.51
C VAL A 55 -22.15 9.87 -2.09
N SER A 56 -23.23 10.35 -1.46
CA SER A 56 -24.60 10.15 -1.96
C SER A 56 -24.83 10.80 -3.32
N PHE A 57 -24.20 11.96 -3.62
CA PHE A 57 -24.28 12.58 -4.95
C PHE A 57 -23.69 11.68 -6.05
N PHE A 58 -22.56 11.03 -5.79
CA PHE A 58 -21.97 10.06 -6.72
C PHE A 58 -22.77 8.76 -6.81
N THR A 59 -23.42 8.34 -5.72
CA THR A 59 -24.29 7.14 -5.71
C THR A 59 -25.39 7.27 -6.76
N THR A 60 -26.07 8.43 -6.80
CA THR A 60 -27.13 8.71 -7.77
C THR A 60 -26.61 8.84 -9.20
N LYS A 61 -25.41 9.41 -9.40
CA LYS A 61 -24.82 9.55 -10.75
C LYS A 61 -24.32 8.24 -11.35
N ILE A 62 -23.72 7.37 -10.53
CA ILE A 62 -23.09 6.12 -10.99
C ILE A 62 -24.14 4.99 -11.07
N GLY A 63 -25.31 5.16 -10.44
CA GLY A 63 -26.42 4.19 -10.51
C GLY A 63 -26.35 3.07 -9.47
N PHE A 64 -25.67 3.29 -8.34
CA PHE A 64 -25.64 2.32 -7.24
C PHE A 64 -26.94 2.39 -6.42
N GLU A 65 -27.53 1.23 -6.10
CA GLU A 65 -28.77 1.18 -5.31
C GLU A 65 -28.61 1.67 -3.87
N THR A 66 -27.47 1.36 -3.24
CA THR A 66 -27.18 1.79 -1.86
C THR A 66 -25.85 2.51 -1.76
N THR A 67 -25.78 3.51 -0.88
CA THR A 67 -24.52 4.22 -0.61
C THR A 67 -23.46 3.29 0.00
N SER A 68 -23.87 2.25 0.72
CA SER A 68 -22.96 1.24 1.26
C SER A 68 -22.23 0.46 0.15
N ASN A 69 -22.94 0.07 -0.91
CA ASN A 69 -22.34 -0.64 -2.05
C ASN A 69 -21.30 0.21 -2.77
N LEU A 70 -21.57 1.52 -2.92
CA LEU A 70 -20.59 2.46 -3.46
C LEU A 70 -19.32 2.53 -2.59
N VAL A 71 -19.47 2.64 -1.26
CA VAL A 71 -18.33 2.68 -0.34
C VAL A 71 -17.48 1.41 -0.42
N ILE A 72 -18.13 0.24 -0.45
CA ILE A 72 -17.44 -1.05 -0.62
C ILE A 72 -16.70 -1.08 -1.96
N GLY A 73 -17.36 -0.65 -3.05
CA GLY A 73 -16.75 -0.56 -4.37
C GLY A 73 -15.49 0.32 -4.37
N ILE A 74 -15.57 1.52 -3.77
CA ILE A 74 -14.42 2.44 -3.65
C ILE A 74 -13.28 1.79 -2.86
N ILE A 75 -13.56 1.18 -1.71
CA ILE A 75 -12.53 0.52 -0.88
C ILE A 75 -11.89 -0.65 -1.64
N LEU A 76 -12.69 -1.48 -2.33
CA LEU A 76 -12.18 -2.59 -3.13
C LEU A 76 -11.32 -2.10 -4.30
N THR A 77 -11.76 -1.08 -5.03
CA THR A 77 -10.98 -0.49 -6.12
C THR A 77 -9.67 0.09 -5.61
N LEU A 78 -9.70 0.86 -4.52
CA LEU A 78 -8.48 1.37 -3.88
C LEU A 78 -7.54 0.25 -3.47
N LEU A 79 -8.07 -0.83 -2.87
CA LEU A 79 -7.27 -1.99 -2.48
C LEU A 79 -6.62 -2.66 -3.69
N LEU A 80 -7.34 -2.83 -4.79
CA LEU A 80 -6.79 -3.36 -6.05
C LEU A 80 -5.67 -2.48 -6.62
N PHE A 81 -5.81 -1.16 -6.60
CA PHE A 81 -4.72 -0.27 -7.02
C PHE A 81 -3.49 -0.42 -6.13
N ILE A 82 -3.68 -0.51 -4.81
CA ILE A 82 -2.57 -0.70 -3.86
C ILE A 82 -1.87 -2.04 -4.11
N THR A 83 -2.61 -3.12 -4.32
CA THR A 83 -2.01 -4.43 -4.60
C THR A 83 -1.25 -4.45 -5.93
N LEU A 84 -1.74 -3.76 -6.97
CA LEU A 84 -0.99 -3.58 -8.21
C LEU A 84 0.31 -2.81 -8.00
N ILE A 85 0.29 -1.70 -7.26
CA ILE A 85 1.49 -0.92 -6.92
C ILE A 85 2.49 -1.79 -6.15
N LEU A 86 2.02 -2.54 -5.15
CA LEU A 86 2.86 -3.48 -4.39
C LEU A 86 3.46 -4.55 -5.28
N THR A 87 2.68 -5.11 -6.22
CA THR A 87 3.16 -6.11 -7.18
C THR A 87 4.30 -5.55 -8.04
N VAL A 88 4.19 -4.31 -8.52
CA VAL A 88 5.25 -3.64 -9.28
C VAL A 88 6.50 -3.43 -8.43
N ILE A 89 6.35 -2.99 -7.18
CA ILE A 89 7.48 -2.80 -6.25
C ILE A 89 8.20 -4.13 -5.99
N VAL A 90 7.44 -5.20 -5.73
CA VAL A 90 8.00 -6.54 -5.48
C VAL A 90 8.72 -7.08 -6.71
N ALA A 91 8.18 -6.85 -7.91
CA ALA A 91 8.82 -7.25 -9.16
C ALA A 91 10.18 -6.54 -9.37
N ASP A 92 10.26 -5.24 -9.11
CA ASP A 92 11.51 -4.47 -9.17
C ASP A 92 12.52 -4.94 -8.12
N GLN A 93 12.07 -5.18 -6.88
CA GLN A 93 12.90 -5.75 -5.82
C GLN A 93 13.47 -7.12 -6.21
N LYS A 94 12.64 -8.00 -6.80
CA LYS A 94 13.09 -9.32 -7.28
C LYS A 94 14.18 -9.20 -8.33
N LYS A 95 14.07 -8.23 -9.26
CA LYS A 95 15.10 -7.96 -10.28
C LYS A 95 16.41 -7.52 -9.64
N LYS A 96 16.37 -6.59 -8.68
CA LYS A 96 17.55 -6.12 -7.94
C LYS A 96 18.25 -7.22 -7.15
N ILE A 97 17.48 -8.07 -6.46
CA ILE A 97 18.01 -9.23 -5.75
C ILE A 97 18.72 -10.18 -6.73
N LYS A 98 18.14 -10.45 -7.90
CA LYS A 98 18.77 -11.31 -8.92
C LYS A 98 20.13 -10.73 -9.39
N LEU A 99 20.21 -9.41 -9.60
CA LEU A 99 21.45 -8.74 -9.98
C LEU A 99 22.52 -8.86 -8.87
N LEU A 100 22.14 -8.59 -7.62
CA LEU A 100 23.04 -8.72 -6.47
C LEU A 100 23.58 -10.16 -6.31
N ILE A 101 22.74 -11.16 -6.55
CA ILE A 101 23.16 -12.56 -6.55
C ILE A 101 24.19 -12.82 -7.66
N GLN A 102 23.95 -12.31 -8.87
CA GLN A 102 24.87 -12.46 -10.00
C GLN A 102 26.22 -11.79 -9.73
N GLU A 103 26.23 -10.56 -9.24
CA GLU A 103 27.45 -9.84 -8.86
C GLU A 103 28.23 -10.60 -7.76
N THR A 104 27.52 -11.08 -6.74
CA THR A 104 28.13 -11.87 -5.65
C THR A 104 28.75 -13.18 -6.17
N SER A 105 28.07 -13.88 -7.09
CA SER A 105 28.59 -15.12 -7.68
C SER A 105 29.83 -14.88 -8.53
N ILE A 106 29.87 -13.81 -9.33
CA ILE A 106 31.05 -13.44 -10.13
C ILE A 106 32.23 -13.11 -9.21
N ILE A 107 31.99 -12.33 -8.14
CA ILE A 107 33.03 -12.00 -7.16
C ILE A 107 33.57 -13.27 -6.49
N LYS A 108 32.70 -14.20 -6.09
CA LYS A 108 33.14 -15.47 -5.50
C LYS A 108 33.99 -16.32 -6.45
N SER A 109 33.62 -16.41 -7.73
CA SER A 109 34.40 -17.14 -8.75
C SER A 109 35.80 -16.58 -8.88
N ARG A 110 35.94 -15.25 -8.99
CA ARG A 110 37.25 -14.58 -9.12
C ARG A 110 38.15 -14.84 -7.90
N ILE A 111 37.59 -14.79 -6.69
CA ILE A 111 38.34 -15.09 -5.46
C ILE A 111 38.82 -16.55 -5.45
N GLU A 112 38.02 -17.47 -5.98
CA GLU A 112 38.37 -18.89 -6.05
C GLU A 112 39.45 -19.17 -7.10
N GLU A 113 39.37 -18.51 -8.27
CA GLU A 113 40.42 -18.52 -9.30
C GLU A 113 41.76 -17.99 -8.76
N GLU A 114 41.77 -16.82 -8.10
CA GLU A 114 42.99 -16.24 -7.51
C GLU A 114 43.61 -17.14 -6.42
N LYS A 115 42.80 -17.85 -5.63
CA LYS A 115 43.28 -18.81 -4.64
C LYS A 115 43.94 -20.03 -5.30
N ASN A 116 43.34 -20.54 -6.36
CA ASN A 116 43.86 -21.69 -7.11
C ASN A 116 45.16 -21.36 -7.86
N GLU A 117 45.33 -20.11 -8.33
CA GLU A 117 46.60 -19.65 -8.93
C GLU A 117 47.72 -19.53 -7.89
N LYS A 118 47.45 -19.01 -6.67
CA LYS A 118 48.48 -18.90 -5.61
C LYS A 118 48.90 -20.24 -4.98
N SER A 119 48.13 -21.30 -5.22
CA SER A 119 48.40 -22.64 -4.69
C SER A 119 49.08 -23.57 -5.70
N ARG A 120 49.32 -23.08 -6.93
CA ARG A 120 50.17 -23.72 -7.95
C ARG A 120 51.55 -23.07 -7.95
#